data_AF-A0A4S8EYF0-F1
#
_entry.id   AF-A0A4S8EYF0-F1
#
_cell.length_a   1.000
_cell.length_b   1.000
_cell.length_c   1.000
_cell.angle_alpha   90.00
_cell.angle_beta   90.00
_cell.angle_gamma   90.00
#
_symmetry.space_group_name_H-M   'P 1'
#
loop_
_entity.id
_entity.type
_entity.pdbx_description
1 polymer ?
#
loop_
_entity_poly.entity_id
_entity_poly.type
_entity_poly.pdbx_seq_one_letter_code
_entity_poly.pdbx_strand_id
1 'polypeptide(L)'
;MKKWTAMAALALGASLGTSTVMAANEEQAEMAAGLIQMAASMNEIAIECKHLSAAEVGEAKTQQKLAAVRDMQLSAEQYDKMYFAAQADFKKQWSAMPAANKKQTCDQMKSIPKSPQFN
;
A
#
# COMPACT_ATOMS: atom_id res chain seq x y z
N MET A 1 23.80 -15.95 52.42
CA MET A 1 25.27 -16.01 52.48
C MET A 1 25.82 -16.00 51.05
N LYS A 2 26.74 -15.06 50.76
CA LYS A 2 27.85 -15.07 49.78
C LYS A 2 27.75 -16.11 48.64
N LYS A 3 27.81 -15.69 47.37
CA LYS A 3 29.09 -15.45 46.66
C LYS A 3 28.93 -14.46 45.50
N TRP A 4 29.83 -13.48 45.49
CA TRP A 4 30.20 -12.64 44.35
C TRP A 4 31.24 -13.38 43.49
N THR A 5 31.61 -12.77 42.35
CA THR A 5 32.60 -13.15 41.30
C THR A 5 32.12 -14.23 40.31
N ALA A 6 32.22 -14.06 38.98
CA ALA A 6 33.18 -13.27 38.21
C ALA A 6 32.58 -12.67 36.93
N MET A 7 32.98 -11.44 36.61
CA MET A 7 33.13 -10.98 35.23
C MET A 7 34.26 -11.80 34.59
N ALA A 8 33.98 -12.39 33.43
CA ALA A 8 35.00 -12.72 32.43
C ALA A 8 34.38 -12.41 31.06
N ALA A 9 34.87 -11.32 30.48
CA ALA A 9 34.61 -10.90 29.12
C ALA A 9 35.33 -11.80 28.11
N LEU A 10 34.91 -11.62 26.84
CA LEU A 10 35.53 -12.11 25.60
C LEU A 10 35.29 -13.57 25.21
N ALA A 11 34.22 -13.76 24.44
CA ALA A 11 34.43 -14.23 23.07
C ALA A 11 33.62 -13.35 22.13
N LEU A 12 34.35 -12.59 21.30
CA LEU A 12 33.87 -12.00 20.06
C LEU A 12 33.33 -13.12 19.16
N GLY A 13 32.06 -13.47 19.36
CA GLY A 13 31.25 -14.22 18.42
C GLY A 13 30.58 -13.26 17.46
N ALA A 14 31.36 -12.51 16.68
CA ALA A 14 30.86 -11.88 15.48
C ALA A 14 30.53 -12.98 14.46
N SER A 15 29.39 -13.65 14.63
CA SER A 15 28.69 -14.28 13.50
C SER A 15 27.72 -13.25 12.91
N LEU A 16 28.27 -12.12 12.47
CA LEU A 16 27.64 -11.32 11.43
C LEU A 16 27.83 -12.11 10.13
N GLY A 17 26.79 -12.82 9.70
CA GLY A 17 26.86 -13.51 8.41
C GLY A 17 25.84 -14.63 8.27
N THR A 18 24.56 -14.28 8.13
CA THR A 18 23.80 -14.47 6.87
C THR A 18 22.31 -14.19 7.12
N SER A 19 21.77 -13.27 6.32
CA SER A 19 20.36 -13.23 5.90
C SER A 19 19.29 -12.69 6.87
N THR A 20 19.46 -11.49 7.44
CA THR A 20 18.30 -10.65 7.84
C THR A 20 17.74 -9.81 6.68
N VAL A 21 18.26 -9.96 5.46
CA VAL A 21 17.77 -9.25 4.26
C VAL A 21 16.40 -9.74 3.75
N MET A 22 15.86 -10.86 4.24
CA MET A 22 14.52 -11.33 3.83
C MET A 22 13.39 -10.63 4.59
N ALA A 23 13.57 -10.30 5.87
CA ALA A 23 12.51 -9.71 6.70
C ALA A 23 12.23 -8.23 6.37
N ALA A 24 13.27 -7.46 6.00
CA ALA A 24 13.09 -6.06 5.59
C ALA A 24 12.33 -5.92 4.26
N ASN A 25 12.48 -6.90 3.37
CA ASN A 25 11.87 -6.89 2.04
C ASN A 25 10.39 -7.29 2.09
N GLU A 26 10.02 -8.23 2.97
CA GLU A 26 8.63 -8.64 3.17
C GLU A 26 7.80 -7.52 3.81
N GLU A 27 8.32 -6.86 4.84
CA GLU A 27 7.62 -5.77 5.52
C GLU A 27 7.42 -4.55 4.58
N GLN A 28 8.42 -4.25 3.75
CA GLN A 28 8.31 -3.20 2.72
C GLN A 28 7.33 -3.58 1.60
N ALA A 29 7.28 -4.86 1.21
CA ALA A 29 6.32 -5.35 0.21
C ALA A 29 4.88 -5.38 0.74
N GLU A 30 4.66 -5.68 2.01
CA GLU A 30 3.35 -5.61 2.66
C GLU A 30 2.86 -4.16 2.79
N MET A 31 3.73 -3.24 3.23
CA MET A 31 3.42 -1.81 3.24
C MET A 31 3.08 -1.32 1.83
N ALA A 32 3.83 -1.77 0.83
CA ALA A 32 3.57 -1.43 -0.56
C ALA A 32 2.23 -1.94 -1.07
N ALA A 33 1.90 -3.20 -0.78
CA ALA A 33 0.62 -3.79 -1.12
C ALA A 33 -0.54 -3.02 -0.46
N GLY A 34 -0.39 -2.64 0.81
CA GLY A 34 -1.40 -1.84 1.53
C GLY A 34 -1.64 -0.46 0.88
N LEU A 35 -0.57 0.24 0.51
CA LEU A 35 -0.67 1.54 -0.17
C LEU A 35 -1.32 1.42 -1.56
N ILE A 36 -0.92 0.42 -2.34
CA ILE A 36 -1.49 0.15 -3.66
C ILE A 36 -2.97 -0.23 -3.54
N GLN A 37 -3.33 -1.05 -2.56
CA GLN A 37 -4.72 -1.44 -2.31
C GLN A 37 -5.59 -0.23 -1.95
N MET A 38 -5.10 0.65 -1.08
CA MET A 38 -5.80 1.88 -0.72
C MET A 38 -5.98 2.78 -1.94
N ALA A 39 -4.90 3.01 -2.70
CA ALA A 39 -4.92 3.85 -3.90
C ALA A 39 -5.89 3.31 -4.96
N ALA A 40 -5.84 2.01 -5.24
CA ALA A 40 -6.75 1.35 -6.18
C ALA A 40 -8.21 1.47 -5.70
N SER A 41 -8.48 1.23 -4.42
CA SER A 41 -9.83 1.34 -3.87
C SER A 41 -10.36 2.78 -3.94
N MET A 42 -9.54 3.78 -3.63
CA MET A 42 -9.93 5.20 -3.74
C MET A 42 -10.24 5.58 -5.19
N ASN A 43 -9.43 5.12 -6.13
CA ASN A 43 -9.63 5.33 -7.56
C ASN A 43 -10.95 4.71 -8.04
N GLU A 44 -11.26 3.48 -7.62
CA GLU A 44 -12.53 2.84 -7.97
C GLU A 44 -13.73 3.55 -7.32
N ILE A 45 -13.64 3.95 -6.05
CA ILE A 45 -14.68 4.77 -5.40
C ILE A 45 -14.88 6.07 -6.17
N ALA A 46 -13.80 6.72 -6.60
CA ALA A 46 -13.88 7.96 -7.36
C ALA A 46 -14.63 7.77 -8.69
N ILE A 47 -14.46 6.63 -9.38
CA ILE A 47 -15.21 6.29 -10.60
C ILE A 47 -16.67 6.00 -10.26
N GLU A 48 -16.93 5.08 -9.33
CA GLU A 48 -18.29 4.65 -8.93
C GLU A 48 -19.14 5.83 -8.46
N CYS A 49 -18.52 6.76 -7.74
CA CYS A 49 -19.17 7.97 -7.24
C CYS A 49 -19.18 9.14 -8.23
N LYS A 50 -18.70 8.92 -9.48
CA LYS A 50 -18.59 9.93 -10.55
C LYS A 50 -17.81 11.18 -10.14
N HIS A 51 -16.85 11.00 -9.24
CA HIS A 51 -15.94 12.03 -8.81
C HIS A 51 -14.86 12.26 -9.86
N LEU A 52 -14.27 11.18 -10.37
CA LEU A 52 -13.31 11.19 -11.48
C LEU A 52 -13.82 10.31 -12.62
N SER A 53 -13.43 10.63 -13.84
CA SER A 53 -13.59 9.76 -15.01
C SER A 53 -12.57 8.61 -14.99
N ALA A 54 -12.86 7.56 -15.76
CA ALA A 54 -11.93 6.46 -15.94
C ALA A 54 -10.59 6.90 -16.59
N ALA A 55 -10.62 7.96 -17.41
CA ALA A 55 -9.42 8.52 -18.03
C ALA A 55 -8.52 9.20 -16.97
N GLU A 56 -9.10 10.07 -16.12
CA GLU A 56 -8.38 10.74 -15.02
C GLU A 56 -7.78 9.72 -14.04
N VAL A 57 -8.53 8.66 -13.71
CA VAL A 57 -7.99 7.57 -12.89
C VAL A 57 -6.89 6.79 -13.60
N GLY A 58 -6.98 6.60 -14.92
CA GLY A 58 -5.92 5.95 -15.71
C GLY A 58 -4.60 6.72 -15.66
N GLU A 59 -4.67 8.05 -15.74
CA GLU A 59 -3.52 8.94 -15.55
C GLU A 59 -2.96 8.84 -14.13
N ALA A 60 -3.82 8.93 -13.11
CA ALA A 60 -3.42 8.81 -11.70
C ALA A 60 -2.76 7.45 -11.40
N LYS A 61 -3.33 6.34 -11.90
CA LYS A 61 -2.76 5.00 -11.80
C LYS A 61 -1.37 4.93 -12.44
N THR A 62 -1.18 5.59 -13.58
CA THR A 62 0.12 5.63 -14.26
C THR A 62 1.15 6.36 -13.42
N GLN A 63 0.80 7.51 -12.83
CA GLN A 63 1.69 8.24 -11.92
C GLN A 63 2.02 7.43 -10.66
N GLN A 64 1.02 6.76 -10.06
CA GLN A 64 1.21 5.86 -8.93
C GLN A 64 2.16 4.71 -9.28
N LYS A 65 2.02 4.12 -10.47
CA LYS A 65 2.92 3.07 -10.97
C LYS A 65 4.35 3.56 -11.07
N LEU A 66 4.57 4.74 -11.65
CA LEU A 66 5.91 5.33 -11.78
C LEU A 66 6.54 5.60 -10.41
N ALA A 67 5.77 6.14 -9.46
CA ALA A 67 6.23 6.36 -8.09
C ALA A 67 6.54 5.05 -7.37
N ALA A 68 5.70 4.02 -7.49
CA ALA A 68 5.92 2.72 -6.88
C ALA A 68 7.18 2.03 -7.43
N VAL A 69 7.44 2.14 -8.75
CA VAL A 69 8.66 1.60 -9.36
C VAL A 69 9.90 2.35 -8.86
N ARG A 70 9.83 3.69 -8.80
CA ARG A 70 10.96 4.54 -8.41
C ARG A 70 11.28 4.47 -6.92
N ASP A 71 10.27 4.64 -6.07
CA ASP A 71 10.44 4.89 -4.64
C ASP A 71 10.32 3.61 -3.80
N MET A 72 9.49 2.69 -4.25
CA MET A 72 9.18 1.45 -3.51
C MET A 72 9.91 0.24 -4.11
N GLN A 73 10.68 0.45 -5.19
CA GLN A 73 11.50 -0.55 -5.87
C GLN A 73 10.70 -1.77 -6.35
N LEU A 74 9.41 -1.58 -6.63
CA LEU A 74 8.56 -2.62 -7.21
C LEU A 74 8.83 -2.74 -8.72
N SER A 75 8.68 -3.95 -9.26
CA SER A 75 8.57 -4.08 -10.71
C SER A 75 7.22 -3.53 -11.19
N ALA A 76 7.19 -3.04 -12.43
CA ALA A 76 5.97 -2.59 -13.08
C ALA A 76 4.87 -3.67 -13.09
N GLU A 77 5.27 -4.94 -13.26
CA GLU A 77 4.38 -6.10 -13.26
C GLU A 77 3.83 -6.42 -11.86
N GLN A 78 4.68 -6.34 -10.81
CA GLN A 78 4.25 -6.51 -9.43
C GLN A 78 3.19 -5.47 -9.05
N TYR A 79 3.42 -4.20 -9.40
CA TYR A 79 2.44 -3.15 -9.20
C TYR A 79 1.12 -3.47 -9.90
N ASP A 80 1.15 -3.81 -11.19
CA ASP A 80 -0.06 -4.09 -11.96
C ASP A 80 -0.85 -5.27 -11.38
N LYS A 81 -0.15 -6.32 -10.94
CA LYS A 81 -0.77 -7.49 -10.29
C LYS A 81 -1.45 -7.12 -8.98
N MET A 82 -0.77 -6.36 -8.11
CA MET A 82 -1.33 -5.89 -6.84
C MET A 82 -2.54 -4.97 -7.06
N TYR A 83 -2.42 -4.03 -7.99
CA TYR A 83 -3.49 -3.09 -8.33
C TYR A 83 -4.72 -3.83 -8.89
N PHE A 84 -4.51 -4.80 -9.79
CA PHE A 84 -5.60 -5.60 -10.35
C PHE A 84 -6.32 -6.44 -9.29
N ALA A 85 -5.56 -7.07 -8.38
CA ALA A 85 -6.14 -7.80 -7.25
C ALA A 85 -6.99 -6.87 -6.36
N ALA A 86 -6.47 -5.69 -6.01
CA ALA A 86 -7.21 -4.70 -5.23
C ALA A 86 -8.49 -4.22 -5.93
N GLN A 87 -8.47 -4.02 -7.25
CA GLN A 87 -9.68 -3.70 -8.02
C GLN A 87 -10.73 -4.82 -7.94
N ALA A 88 -10.32 -6.07 -8.08
CA ALA A 88 -11.22 -7.22 -8.00
C ALA A 88 -11.85 -7.31 -6.60
N ASP A 89 -11.05 -7.13 -5.55
CA ASP A 89 -11.53 -7.12 -4.17
C ASP A 89 -12.47 -5.95 -3.90
N PHE A 90 -12.15 -4.74 -4.40
CA PHE A 90 -13.05 -3.60 -4.32
C PHE A 90 -14.41 -3.92 -4.96
N LYS A 91 -14.44 -4.45 -6.18
CA LYS A 91 -15.70 -4.78 -6.87
C LYS A 91 -16.54 -5.79 -6.08
N LYS A 92 -15.91 -6.78 -5.47
CA LYS A 92 -16.57 -7.74 -4.60
C LYS A 92 -17.16 -7.06 -3.34
N GLN A 93 -16.38 -6.22 -2.67
CA GLN A 93 -16.83 -5.51 -1.47
C GLN A 93 -17.92 -4.47 -1.78
N TRP A 94 -17.73 -3.69 -2.84
CA TRP A 94 -18.67 -2.70 -3.32
C TRP A 94 -20.00 -3.35 -3.71
N SER A 95 -19.99 -4.43 -4.49
CA SER A 95 -21.25 -5.11 -4.87
C SER A 95 -22.03 -5.61 -3.65
N ALA A 96 -21.35 -6.16 -2.64
CA ALA A 96 -21.96 -6.61 -1.40
C ALA A 96 -22.38 -5.48 -0.44
N MET A 97 -21.91 -4.25 -0.65
CA MET A 97 -22.19 -3.12 0.23
C MET A 97 -23.65 -2.64 0.09
N PRO A 98 -24.36 -2.40 1.21
CA PRO A 98 -25.71 -1.82 1.18
C PRO A 98 -25.74 -0.45 0.49
N ALA A 99 -26.86 -0.13 -0.16
CA ALA A 99 -27.03 1.13 -0.90
C ALA A 99 -26.84 2.39 -0.02
N ALA A 100 -27.26 2.34 1.25
CA ALA A 100 -27.05 3.43 2.20
C ALA A 100 -25.55 3.71 2.43
N ASN A 101 -24.75 2.66 2.59
CA ASN A 101 -23.31 2.77 2.79
C ASN A 101 -22.63 3.28 1.52
N LYS A 102 -22.99 2.76 0.33
CA LYS A 102 -22.50 3.29 -0.96
C LYS A 102 -22.77 4.79 -1.10
N LYS A 103 -23.99 5.22 -0.77
CA LYS A 103 -24.37 6.64 -0.77
C LYS A 103 -23.49 7.45 0.17
N GLN A 104 -23.33 7.00 1.41
CA GLN A 104 -22.48 7.68 2.41
C GLN A 104 -21.03 7.77 1.94
N THR A 105 -20.47 6.71 1.35
CA THR A 105 -19.12 6.71 0.79
C THR A 105 -19.01 7.73 -0.34
N CYS A 106 -19.99 7.79 -1.24
CA CYS A 106 -19.97 8.78 -2.32
C CYS A 106 -20.15 10.22 -1.85
N ASP A 107 -20.97 10.45 -0.82
CA ASP A 107 -21.15 11.77 -0.24
C ASP A 107 -19.85 12.24 0.45
N GLN A 108 -19.11 11.33 1.09
CA GLN A 108 -17.76 11.61 1.60
C GLN A 108 -16.77 11.92 0.47
N MET A 109 -16.76 11.14 -0.61
CA MET A 109 -15.84 11.35 -1.74
C MET A 109 -16.07 12.72 -2.41
N LYS A 110 -17.32 13.20 -2.50
CA LYS A 110 -17.62 14.54 -3.04
C LYS A 110 -17.10 15.69 -2.19
N SER A 111 -16.85 15.46 -0.89
CA SER A 111 -16.28 16.48 0.00
C SER A 111 -14.78 16.69 -0.24
N ILE A 112 -14.13 15.76 -0.96
CA ILE A 112 -12.74 15.87 -1.38
C ILE A 112 -12.72 16.74 -2.65
N PRO A 113 -11.93 17.82 -2.72
CA PRO A 113 -11.82 18.63 -3.93
C PRO A 113 -11.13 17.83 -5.06
N LYS A 114 -11.60 18.02 -6.30
CA LYS A 114 -11.07 17.34 -7.50
C LYS A 114 -9.69 17.83 -7.97
N SER A 115 -9.07 18.77 -7.27
CA SER A 115 -8.00 19.59 -7.81
C SER A 115 -6.60 18.98 -7.64
N PRO A 116 -5.70 19.18 -8.63
CA PRO A 116 -4.35 18.61 -8.61
C PRO A 116 -3.49 19.36 -7.59
N GLN A 117 -2.95 18.66 -6.60
CA GLN A 117 -1.87 19.20 -5.77
C GLN A 117 -0.52 18.81 -6.37
N PHE A 118 -0.21 19.39 -7.53
CA PHE A 118 1.15 19.50 -8.03
C PHE A 118 1.41 21.00 -8.22
N ASN A 119 1.92 21.63 -7.16
CA ASN A 119 2.76 22.82 -7.27
C ASN A 119 4.21 22.34 -7.15
#